data_AF-A0A814WLD1-F1
#
_entry.id   AF-A0A814WLD1-F1
#
_cell.length_a   1.000
_cell.length_b   1.000
_cell.length_c   1.000
_cell.angle_alpha   90.00
_cell.angle_beta   90.00
_cell.angle_gamma   90.00
#
_symmetry.space_group_name_H-M   'P 1'
#
loop_
_entity.id
_entity.type
_entity.pdbx_description
1 polymer ?
#
loop_
_entity_poly.entity_id
_entity_poly.type
_entity_poly.pdbx_seq_one_letter_code
_entity_poly.pdbx_strand_id
1 'polypeptide(L)'
;MATAASNTSRRTSKTLQITDLLNEPQPYNTNWQSLPQPTVGADQGLLSRIQGSLVGLAVGDALGASVEFRPHTYLQEHPVTDMQSGGTWGLQAGQWTDDTSMALCLAASLIVKQGFDAYDQLVRYKWWYKDGYMSSIGKCFDIGQATRLAVIDFEKRQLNFAERFCQLKPRTLKSERDRDTMISQRDCVSVNFKLNFGSEDSAGNGPLMRMASIPLFFFRSEKAAINYAGENAVLTHGDPRAADACRFYAALICGALQGLSKYELLDPKFYRA
;
A
#
# COMPACT_ATOMS: atom_id res chain seq x y z
N MET A 1 -28.08 -47.93 12.26
CA MET A 1 -26.71 -47.54 11.88
C MET A 1 -26.76 -46.89 10.51
N ALA A 2 -26.84 -45.56 10.48
CA ALA A 2 -26.81 -44.79 9.24
C ALA A 2 -25.40 -44.21 9.06
N THR A 3 -24.73 -44.64 8.00
CA THR A 3 -23.40 -44.17 7.60
C THR A 3 -23.49 -42.76 7.05
N ALA A 4 -22.90 -41.81 7.78
CA ALA A 4 -22.76 -40.42 7.33
C ALA A 4 -21.71 -40.35 6.21
N ALA A 5 -22.15 -39.92 5.02
CA ALA A 5 -21.26 -39.57 3.93
C ALA A 5 -20.53 -38.26 4.26
N SER A 6 -19.20 -38.34 4.37
CA SER A 6 -18.32 -37.19 4.57
C SER A 6 -18.18 -36.38 3.28
N ASN A 7 -18.87 -35.23 3.23
CA ASN A 7 -18.73 -34.29 2.12
C ASN A 7 -17.55 -33.35 2.40
N THR A 8 -16.32 -33.82 2.18
CA THR A 8 -15.13 -32.96 2.18
C THR A 8 -15.05 -32.24 0.82
N SER A 9 -15.67 -31.07 0.75
CA SER A 9 -15.48 -30.13 -0.35
C SER A 9 -14.01 -29.68 -0.39
N ARG A 10 -13.23 -30.25 -1.32
CA ARG A 10 -11.93 -29.72 -1.72
C ARG A 10 -12.17 -28.33 -2.32
N ARG A 11 -11.91 -27.27 -1.55
CA ARG A 11 -11.74 -25.91 -2.06
C ARG A 11 -10.54 -25.93 -3.03
N THR A 12 -10.83 -26.00 -4.32
CA THR A 12 -9.84 -25.73 -5.37
C THR A 12 -9.37 -24.28 -5.20
N SER A 13 -8.08 -24.10 -4.94
CA SER A 13 -7.43 -22.79 -4.87
C SER A 13 -7.59 -22.11 -6.24
N LYS A 14 -8.55 -21.19 -6.35
CA LYS A 14 -8.64 -20.32 -7.52
C LYS A 14 -7.49 -19.32 -7.41
N THR A 15 -6.64 -19.25 -8.42
CA THR A 15 -5.69 -18.14 -8.59
C THR A 15 -6.48 -16.83 -8.60
N LEU A 16 -6.35 -16.03 -7.54
CA LEU A 16 -6.92 -14.69 -7.46
C LEU A 16 -6.30 -13.83 -8.56
N GLN A 17 -7.10 -13.35 -9.50
CA GLN A 17 -6.65 -12.32 -10.45
C GLN A 17 -6.71 -10.95 -9.77
N ILE A 18 -5.83 -10.01 -10.13
CA ILE A 18 -5.88 -8.64 -9.60
C ILE A 18 -7.24 -7.97 -9.88
N THR A 19 -7.89 -8.36 -10.98
CA THR A 19 -9.26 -7.94 -11.31
C THR A 19 -10.29 -8.43 -10.31
N ASP A 20 -10.08 -9.59 -9.69
CA ASP A 20 -10.98 -10.11 -8.65
C ASP A 20 -10.87 -9.25 -7.37
N LEU A 21 -9.64 -8.86 -7.00
CA LEU A 21 -9.38 -7.93 -5.88
C LEU A 21 -9.96 -6.53 -6.13
N LEU A 22 -9.99 -6.08 -7.39
CA LEU A 22 -10.60 -4.82 -7.80
C LEU A 22 -12.14 -4.87 -7.83
N ASN A 23 -12.72 -6.07 -8.00
CA ASN A 23 -14.15 -6.32 -8.10
C ASN A 23 -14.80 -6.76 -6.78
N GLU A 24 -14.02 -7.03 -5.72
CA GLU A 24 -14.59 -7.21 -4.38
C GLU A 24 -15.45 -5.99 -4.03
N PRO A 25 -16.61 -6.16 -3.37
CA PRO A 25 -17.55 -5.08 -3.10
C PRO A 25 -16.93 -3.96 -2.24
N GLN A 26 -16.26 -3.03 -2.92
CA GLN A 26 -15.66 -1.83 -2.36
C GLN A 26 -16.78 -0.89 -1.91
N PRO A 27 -16.69 -0.25 -0.73
CA PRO A 27 -17.64 0.78 -0.35
C PRO A 27 -17.57 2.00 -1.28
N TYR A 28 -16.44 2.20 -1.97
CA TYR A 28 -16.34 3.07 -3.14
C TYR A 28 -16.52 2.21 -4.40
N ASN A 29 -17.74 2.15 -4.92
CA ASN A 29 -18.03 1.62 -6.26
C ASN A 29 -17.39 2.56 -7.30
N THR A 30 -16.07 2.55 -7.36
CA THR A 30 -15.33 3.21 -8.42
C THR A 30 -15.55 2.32 -9.62
N ASN A 31 -16.41 2.76 -10.53
CA ASN A 31 -16.57 2.05 -11.78
C ASN A 31 -15.23 2.13 -12.53
N TRP A 32 -14.35 1.15 -12.34
CA TRP A 32 -13.01 1.15 -12.94
C TRP A 32 -13.08 1.26 -14.47
N GLN A 33 -14.21 0.81 -15.06
CA GLN A 33 -14.50 0.91 -16.49
C GLN A 33 -14.78 2.36 -16.92
N SER A 34 -15.16 3.24 -15.99
CA SER A 34 -15.37 4.68 -16.23
C SER A 34 -14.11 5.51 -16.02
N LEU A 35 -12.98 4.92 -15.60
CA LEU A 35 -11.72 5.65 -15.59
C LEU A 35 -11.31 6.00 -17.02
N PRO A 36 -10.66 7.15 -17.24
CA PRO A 36 -10.15 7.51 -18.55
C PRO A 36 -9.27 6.39 -19.07
N GLN A 37 -9.59 5.86 -20.25
CA GLN A 37 -8.71 4.91 -20.92
C GLN A 37 -7.39 5.63 -21.25
N PRO A 38 -6.24 4.93 -21.17
CA PRO A 38 -4.97 5.50 -21.58
C PRO A 38 -5.11 6.06 -22.99
N THR A 39 -4.77 7.33 -23.19
CA THR A 39 -4.79 7.91 -24.53
C THR A 39 -3.79 7.18 -25.41
N VAL A 40 -4.27 6.71 -26.56
CA VAL A 40 -3.45 6.11 -27.62
C VAL A 40 -2.42 7.16 -28.05
N GLY A 41 -1.17 6.98 -27.64
CA GLY A 41 -0.11 7.98 -27.74
C GLY A 41 0.80 8.11 -26.50
N ALA A 42 0.52 7.38 -25.41
CA ALA A 42 1.44 7.29 -24.30
C ALA A 42 2.81 6.74 -24.76
N ASP A 43 3.88 7.40 -24.32
CA ASP A 43 5.26 6.94 -24.50
C ASP A 43 5.39 5.51 -23.97
N GLN A 44 5.63 4.56 -24.87
CA GLN A 44 5.73 3.13 -24.56
C GLN A 44 6.88 2.84 -23.59
N GLY A 45 7.97 3.61 -23.67
CA GLY A 45 9.09 3.51 -22.72
C GLY A 45 8.69 3.95 -21.32
N LEU A 46 7.95 5.07 -21.22
CA LEU A 46 7.42 5.54 -19.93
C LEU A 46 6.42 4.55 -19.33
N LEU A 47 5.46 4.05 -20.13
CA LEU A 47 4.48 3.06 -19.66
C LEU A 47 5.17 1.79 -19.16
N SER A 48 6.17 1.30 -19.91
CA SER A 48 6.98 0.13 -19.51
C SER A 48 7.68 0.35 -18.18
N ARG A 49 8.25 1.54 -17.93
CA ARG A 49 8.88 1.89 -16.65
C ARG A 49 7.86 1.91 -15.51
N ILE A 50 6.70 2.53 -15.73
CA ILE A 50 5.63 2.60 -14.72
C ILE A 50 5.14 1.20 -14.33
N GLN A 51 4.86 0.35 -15.32
CA GLN A 51 4.44 -1.02 -15.09
C GLN A 51 5.54 -1.84 -14.42
N GLY A 52 6.78 -1.72 -14.92
CA GLY A 52 7.95 -2.40 -14.37
C GLY A 52 8.22 -2.02 -12.91
N SER A 53 7.96 -0.79 -12.48
CA SER A 53 8.11 -0.38 -11.08
C SER A 53 7.12 -1.09 -10.16
N LEU A 54 5.83 -1.17 -10.52
CA LEU A 54 4.82 -1.82 -9.67
C LEU A 54 4.93 -3.35 -9.71
N VAL A 55 5.15 -3.93 -10.89
CA VAL A 55 5.37 -5.38 -11.01
C VAL A 55 6.68 -5.79 -10.35
N GLY A 56 7.74 -5.01 -10.53
CA GLY A 56 9.04 -5.25 -9.90
C GLY A 56 9.00 -5.20 -8.38
N LEU A 57 8.19 -4.29 -7.80
CA LEU A 57 7.91 -4.29 -6.36
C LEU A 57 7.30 -5.63 -5.93
N ALA A 58 6.22 -6.07 -6.59
CA ALA A 58 5.54 -7.32 -6.23
C ALA A 58 6.40 -8.57 -6.44
N VAL A 59 7.21 -8.58 -7.50
CA VAL A 59 8.18 -9.65 -7.77
C VAL A 59 9.27 -9.69 -6.70
N GLY A 60 9.83 -8.53 -6.33
CA GLY A 60 10.87 -8.44 -5.30
C GLY A 60 10.37 -8.88 -3.92
N ASP A 61 9.17 -8.43 -3.55
CA ASP A 61 8.45 -8.86 -2.35
C ASP A 61 8.29 -10.39 -2.32
N ALA A 62 7.63 -10.98 -3.32
CA ALA A 62 7.36 -12.41 -3.33
C ALA A 62 8.64 -13.28 -3.38
N LEU A 63 9.71 -12.82 -4.03
CA LEU A 63 11.02 -13.50 -3.97
C LEU A 63 11.62 -13.44 -2.56
N GLY A 64 11.62 -12.26 -1.94
CA GLY A 64 12.21 -12.01 -0.62
C GLY A 64 11.48 -12.74 0.51
N ALA A 65 10.15 -12.87 0.42
CA ALA A 65 9.31 -13.49 1.44
C ALA A 65 9.73 -14.94 1.77
N SER A 66 10.25 -15.68 0.78
CA SER A 66 10.69 -17.07 0.95
C SER A 66 11.88 -17.23 1.90
N VAL A 67 12.66 -16.16 2.10
CA VAL A 67 13.90 -16.15 2.88
C VAL A 67 13.93 -15.09 3.98
N GLU A 68 12.79 -14.48 4.27
CA GLU A 68 12.66 -13.52 5.35
C GLU A 68 13.12 -14.12 6.70
N PHE A 69 13.78 -13.29 7.53
CA PHE A 69 14.43 -13.66 8.80
C PHE A 69 15.51 -14.74 8.72
N ARG A 70 15.91 -15.19 7.52
CA ARG A 70 17.05 -16.09 7.36
C ARG A 70 18.37 -15.31 7.47
N PRO A 71 19.39 -15.87 8.14
CA PRO A 71 20.71 -15.25 8.19
C PRO A 71 21.35 -15.28 6.79
N HIS A 72 22.27 -14.34 6.52
CA HIS A 72 22.98 -14.31 5.25
C HIS A 72 23.71 -15.62 4.92
N THR A 73 24.20 -16.35 5.92
CA THR A 73 24.84 -17.67 5.74
C THR A 73 23.89 -18.71 5.14
N TYR A 74 22.59 -18.64 5.45
CA TYR A 74 21.59 -19.52 4.84
C TYR A 74 21.50 -19.30 3.33
N LEU A 75 21.57 -18.04 2.88
CA LEU A 75 21.50 -17.67 1.46
C LEU A 75 22.74 -18.08 0.65
N GLN A 76 23.87 -18.30 1.31
CA GLN A 76 25.08 -18.80 0.65
C GLN A 76 24.89 -20.26 0.21
N GLU A 77 24.19 -21.06 1.02
CA GLU A 77 23.88 -22.46 0.72
C GLU A 77 22.58 -22.63 -0.06
N HIS A 78 21.64 -21.69 0.09
CA HIS A 78 20.29 -21.73 -0.50
C HIS A 78 19.99 -20.41 -1.25
N PRO A 79 20.70 -20.13 -2.36
CA PRO A 79 20.46 -18.91 -3.12
C PRO A 79 19.05 -18.89 -3.71
N VAL A 80 18.39 -17.73 -3.62
CA VAL A 80 17.08 -17.52 -4.27
C VAL A 80 17.32 -17.29 -5.76
N THR A 81 16.99 -18.29 -6.57
CA THR A 81 17.14 -18.25 -8.04
C THR A 81 15.82 -18.22 -8.80
N ASP A 82 14.70 -18.46 -8.13
CA ASP A 82 13.35 -18.50 -8.71
C ASP A 82 12.29 -18.22 -7.62
N MET A 83 11.03 -18.05 -8.03
CA MET A 83 9.88 -17.98 -7.14
C MET A 83 9.69 -19.30 -6.39
N GLN A 84 9.75 -19.25 -5.06
CA GLN A 84 9.69 -20.43 -4.20
C GLN A 84 8.55 -20.34 -3.20
N SER A 85 7.92 -21.47 -2.92
CA SER A 85 7.00 -21.61 -1.79
C SER A 85 7.78 -21.71 -0.48
N GLY A 86 7.18 -21.35 0.66
CA GLY A 86 7.78 -21.48 1.99
C GLY A 86 7.90 -20.15 2.72
N GLY A 87 9.07 -19.88 3.31
CA GLY A 87 9.30 -18.71 4.16
C GLY A 87 8.59 -18.77 5.51
N THR A 88 8.62 -17.66 6.23
CA THR A 88 8.03 -17.48 7.57
C THR A 88 6.55 -17.89 7.62
N TRP A 89 5.83 -17.61 6.53
CA TRP A 89 4.37 -17.73 6.45
C TRP A 89 3.88 -18.96 5.66
N GLY A 90 4.80 -19.76 5.10
CA GLY A 90 4.43 -20.93 4.29
C GLY A 90 3.68 -20.57 2.99
N LEU A 91 4.10 -19.48 2.34
CA LEU A 91 3.46 -18.95 1.14
C LEU A 91 3.61 -19.89 -0.06
N GLN A 92 2.69 -19.80 -1.02
CA GLN A 92 2.85 -20.38 -2.35
C GLN A 92 3.75 -19.47 -3.20
N ALA A 93 4.51 -20.06 -4.12
CA ALA A 93 5.33 -19.31 -5.08
C ALA A 93 4.51 -18.21 -5.77
N GLY A 94 5.03 -16.98 -5.73
CA GLY A 94 4.38 -15.79 -6.32
C GLY A 94 3.41 -15.05 -5.40
N GLN A 95 3.13 -15.54 -4.18
CA GLN A 95 2.36 -14.78 -3.19
C GLN A 95 3.26 -13.71 -2.53
N TRP A 96 2.82 -12.46 -2.60
CA TRP A 96 3.45 -11.27 -2.00
C TRP A 96 2.93 -10.98 -0.59
N THR A 97 3.61 -10.13 0.18
CA THR A 97 3.33 -9.80 1.59
C THR A 97 2.70 -8.41 1.77
N ASP A 98 2.99 -7.75 2.90
CA ASP A 98 2.48 -6.43 3.25
C ASP A 98 3.05 -5.32 2.35
N ASP A 99 4.28 -5.42 1.86
CA ASP A 99 4.88 -4.46 0.92
C ASP A 99 3.94 -4.19 -0.27
N THR A 100 3.57 -5.26 -0.99
CA THR A 100 2.67 -5.16 -2.15
C THR A 100 1.24 -4.85 -1.74
N SER A 101 0.73 -5.46 -0.67
CA SER A 101 -0.66 -5.21 -0.22
C SER A 101 -0.87 -3.73 0.10
N MET A 102 0.08 -3.10 0.80
CA MET A 102 0.04 -1.68 1.14
C MET A 102 0.31 -0.79 -0.09
N ALA A 103 1.18 -1.20 -1.01
CA ALA A 103 1.40 -0.48 -2.26
C ALA A 103 0.13 -0.42 -3.13
N LEU A 104 -0.61 -1.55 -3.22
CA LEU A 104 -1.89 -1.65 -3.93
C LEU A 104 -2.97 -0.81 -3.25
N CYS A 105 -3.05 -0.83 -1.92
CA CYS A 105 -3.96 0.05 -1.18
C CYS A 105 -3.70 1.54 -1.48
N LEU A 106 -2.44 1.96 -1.51
CA LEU A 106 -2.05 3.33 -1.82
C LEU A 106 -2.37 3.68 -3.29
N ALA A 107 -2.05 2.81 -4.23
CA ALA A 107 -2.38 3.00 -5.65
C ALA A 107 -3.89 3.16 -5.85
N ALA A 108 -4.69 2.31 -5.18
CA ALA A 108 -6.14 2.39 -5.25
C ALA A 108 -6.66 3.72 -4.68
N SER A 109 -6.08 4.24 -3.59
CA SER A 109 -6.43 5.56 -3.07
C SER A 109 -6.14 6.67 -4.10
N LEU A 110 -4.91 6.70 -4.64
CA LEU A 110 -4.49 7.71 -5.61
C LEU A 110 -5.42 7.76 -6.83
N ILE A 111 -5.81 6.59 -7.36
CA ILE A 111 -6.69 6.48 -8.52
C ILE A 111 -8.11 6.95 -8.19
N VAL A 112 -8.70 6.44 -7.10
CA VAL A 112 -10.10 6.75 -6.75
C VAL A 112 -10.27 8.21 -6.34
N LYS A 113 -9.28 8.76 -5.63
CA LYS A 113 -9.28 10.14 -5.15
C LYS A 113 -8.75 11.13 -6.18
N GLN A 114 -8.17 10.65 -7.28
CA GLN A 114 -7.51 11.44 -8.30
C GLN A 114 -6.48 12.41 -7.71
N GLY A 115 -5.73 11.93 -6.71
CA GLY A 115 -4.81 12.73 -5.92
C GLY A 115 -4.42 12.03 -4.63
N PHE A 116 -3.56 12.66 -3.85
CA PHE A 116 -3.15 12.16 -2.54
C PHE A 116 -4.22 12.52 -1.50
N ASP A 117 -4.80 11.51 -0.85
CA ASP A 117 -5.73 11.66 0.27
C ASP A 117 -5.26 10.75 1.42
N ALA A 118 -4.58 11.36 2.39
CA ALA A 118 -4.00 10.64 3.52
C ALA A 118 -5.04 9.90 4.39
N TYR A 119 -6.28 10.40 4.46
CA TYR A 119 -7.34 9.73 5.22
C TYR A 119 -7.81 8.48 4.48
N ASP A 120 -8.10 8.60 3.17
CA ASP A 120 -8.51 7.44 2.35
C ASP A 120 -7.42 6.36 2.28
N GLN A 121 -6.16 6.76 2.25
CA GLN A 121 -5.02 5.84 2.35
C GLN A 121 -5.08 5.01 3.65
N LEU A 122 -5.29 5.64 4.80
CA LEU A 122 -5.41 4.96 6.11
C LEU A 122 -6.67 4.09 6.20
N VAL A 123 -7.78 4.51 5.61
CA VAL A 123 -9.00 3.69 5.47
C VAL A 123 -8.70 2.39 4.73
N ARG A 124 -7.96 2.44 3.62
CA ARG A 124 -7.61 1.23 2.86
C ARG A 124 -6.63 0.32 3.59
N TYR A 125 -5.67 0.89 4.33
CA TYR A 125 -4.81 0.10 5.22
C TYR A 125 -5.60 -0.57 6.34
N LYS A 126 -6.64 0.08 6.86
CA LYS A 126 -7.58 -0.53 7.81
C LYS A 126 -8.34 -1.69 7.17
N TRP A 127 -8.83 -1.56 5.93
CA TRP A 127 -9.50 -2.69 5.23
C TRP A 127 -8.55 -3.84 4.97
N TRP A 128 -7.31 -3.58 4.58
CA TRP A 128 -6.30 -4.63 4.46
C TRP A 128 -6.10 -5.32 5.82
N TYR A 129 -5.89 -4.54 6.89
CA TYR A 129 -5.66 -5.04 8.24
C TYR A 129 -6.81 -5.91 8.77
N LYS A 130 -8.06 -5.51 8.55
CA LYS A 130 -9.24 -6.20 9.10
C LYS A 130 -9.75 -7.33 8.20
N ASP A 131 -9.81 -7.08 6.90
CA ASP A 131 -10.56 -7.90 5.95
C ASP A 131 -9.67 -8.55 4.89
N GLY A 132 -8.37 -8.24 4.85
CA GLY A 132 -7.44 -8.79 3.85
C GLY A 132 -7.55 -8.13 2.48
N TYR A 133 -8.14 -6.94 2.38
CA TYR A 133 -8.19 -6.18 1.12
C TYR A 133 -6.80 -6.06 0.48
N MET A 134 -6.69 -6.40 -0.81
CA MET A 134 -5.44 -6.43 -1.59
C MET A 134 -4.37 -7.44 -1.10
N SER A 135 -4.75 -8.40 -0.25
CA SER A 135 -3.86 -9.50 0.17
C SER A 135 -3.78 -10.60 -0.88
N SER A 136 -2.59 -11.19 -1.03
CA SER A 136 -2.36 -12.38 -1.86
C SER A 136 -3.01 -13.66 -1.31
N ILE A 137 -3.36 -13.68 -0.01
CA ILE A 137 -3.93 -14.85 0.68
C ILE A 137 -5.32 -14.57 1.28
N GLY A 138 -5.93 -13.42 0.99
CA GLY A 138 -7.27 -13.04 1.46
C GLY A 138 -7.37 -12.71 2.95
N LYS A 139 -6.24 -12.43 3.62
CA LYS A 139 -6.20 -11.92 5.01
C LYS A 139 -4.96 -11.06 5.24
N CYS A 140 -4.98 -10.18 6.23
CA CYS A 140 -3.77 -9.49 6.69
C CYS A 140 -2.78 -10.48 7.32
N PHE A 141 -1.51 -10.33 6.96
CA PHE A 141 -0.38 -11.01 7.58
C PHE A 141 0.87 -10.14 7.39
N ASP A 142 1.95 -10.48 8.08
CA ASP A 142 3.25 -9.79 8.01
C ASP A 142 3.30 -8.31 8.39
N ILE A 143 2.18 -7.74 8.86
CA ILE A 143 2.12 -6.33 9.22
C ILE A 143 3.15 -5.94 10.30
N GLY A 144 4.07 -5.04 9.94
CA GLY A 144 5.03 -4.45 10.88
C GLY A 144 4.36 -3.74 12.06
N GLN A 145 5.02 -3.77 13.23
CA GLN A 145 4.43 -3.24 14.48
C GLN A 145 4.06 -1.75 14.41
N ALA A 146 4.93 -0.90 13.86
CA ALA A 146 4.64 0.53 13.73
C ALA A 146 3.41 0.79 12.86
N THR A 147 3.31 0.12 11.70
CA THR A 147 2.13 0.18 10.83
C THR A 147 0.87 -0.29 11.54
N ARG A 148 0.94 -1.42 12.25
CA ARG A 148 -0.21 -1.98 12.98
C ARG A 148 -0.72 -1.00 14.04
N LEU A 149 0.16 -0.45 14.85
CA LEU A 149 -0.22 0.51 15.90
C LEU A 149 -0.84 1.78 15.31
N ALA A 150 -0.29 2.29 14.22
CA ALA A 150 -0.81 3.45 13.52
C ALA A 150 -2.24 3.22 12.98
N VAL A 151 -2.50 2.06 12.36
CA VAL A 151 -3.85 1.70 11.86
C VAL A 151 -4.86 1.54 13.01
N ILE A 152 -4.46 0.93 14.13
CA ILE A 152 -5.31 0.79 15.32
C ILE A 152 -5.65 2.16 15.91
N ASP A 153 -4.66 3.05 16.05
CA ASP A 153 -4.91 4.39 16.59
C ASP A 153 -5.77 5.24 15.63
N PHE A 154 -5.58 5.08 14.32
CA PHE A 154 -6.46 5.67 13.30
C PHE A 154 -7.91 5.24 13.49
N GLU A 155 -8.20 3.94 13.59
CA GLU A 155 -9.55 3.43 13.79
C GLU A 155 -10.17 3.98 15.08
N LYS A 156 -9.39 4.00 16.18
CA LYS A 156 -9.84 4.55 17.47
C LYS A 156 -10.17 6.04 17.36
N ARG A 157 -9.34 6.85 16.72
CA ARG A 157 -9.61 8.29 16.52
C ARG A 157 -10.80 8.50 15.58
N GLN A 158 -10.94 7.69 14.54
CA GLN A 158 -12.08 7.70 13.63
C GLN A 158 -13.40 7.45 14.39
N LEU A 159 -13.43 6.45 15.28
CA LEU A 159 -14.58 6.13 16.12
C LEU A 159 -14.93 7.29 17.07
N ASN A 160 -13.94 7.80 17.81
CA ASN A 160 -14.15 8.94 18.72
C ASN A 160 -14.67 10.19 17.99
N PHE A 161 -14.18 10.45 16.78
CA PHE A 161 -14.68 11.55 15.96
C PHE A 161 -16.11 11.31 15.50
N ALA A 162 -16.44 10.11 15.02
CA ALA A 162 -17.77 9.74 14.59
C ALA A 162 -18.81 9.91 15.71
N GLU A 163 -18.48 9.48 16.93
CA GLU A 163 -19.35 9.66 18.11
C GLU A 163 -19.62 11.14 18.39
N ARG A 164 -18.58 11.98 18.40
CA ARG A 164 -18.72 13.44 18.60
C ARG A 164 -19.48 14.11 17.45
N PHE A 165 -19.26 13.68 16.21
CA PHE A 165 -19.94 14.25 15.04
C PHE A 165 -21.43 13.93 15.05
N CYS A 166 -21.80 12.69 15.40
CA CYS A 166 -23.20 12.29 15.58
C CYS A 166 -23.93 13.07 16.69
N GLN A 167 -23.21 13.52 17.72
CA GLN A 167 -23.77 14.40 18.76
C GLN A 167 -24.05 15.83 18.24
N LEU A 168 -23.32 16.31 17.22
CA LEU A 168 -23.40 17.68 16.69
C LEU A 168 -24.27 17.81 15.44
N LYS A 169 -24.36 16.75 14.62
CA LYS A 169 -25.27 16.64 13.48
C LYS A 169 -25.90 15.25 13.51
N PRO A 170 -27.21 15.12 13.76
CA PRO A 170 -27.87 13.82 13.79
C PRO A 170 -27.93 13.22 12.37
N ARG A 171 -26.83 12.60 11.94
CA ARG A 171 -26.79 11.59 10.89
C ARG A 171 -26.55 10.26 11.57
N THR A 172 -27.39 9.27 11.31
CA THR A 172 -27.17 7.93 11.83
C THR A 172 -26.06 7.25 11.03
N LEU A 173 -24.87 7.16 11.60
CA LEU A 173 -23.83 6.26 11.09
C LEU A 173 -24.24 4.84 11.49
N LYS A 174 -24.73 4.06 10.54
CA LYS A 174 -25.27 2.72 10.79
C LYS A 174 -24.22 1.63 10.59
N SER A 175 -23.12 1.96 9.92
CA SER A 175 -22.08 1.00 9.52
C SER A 175 -20.66 1.56 9.64
N GLU A 176 -19.67 0.68 9.62
CA GLU A 176 -18.26 1.06 9.51
C GLU A 176 -17.95 1.80 8.21
N ARG A 177 -18.60 1.40 7.12
CA ARG A 177 -18.49 2.05 5.81
C ARG A 177 -18.96 3.50 5.86
N ASP A 178 -19.97 3.81 6.66
CA ASP A 178 -20.40 5.21 6.83
C ASP A 178 -19.24 6.04 7.39
N ARG A 179 -18.53 5.52 8.41
CA ARG A 179 -17.36 6.18 9.04
C ARG A 179 -16.21 6.41 8.07
N ASP A 180 -15.95 5.46 7.18
CA ASP A 180 -14.88 5.52 6.18
C ASP A 180 -15.07 6.64 5.16
N THR A 181 -16.32 7.06 4.93
CA THR A 181 -16.66 8.13 3.99
C THR A 181 -16.91 9.48 4.64
N MET A 182 -16.86 9.57 5.97
CA MET A 182 -17.27 10.77 6.71
C MET A 182 -16.34 11.96 6.54
N ILE A 183 -15.04 11.70 6.37
CA ILE A 183 -14.01 12.72 6.45
C ILE A 183 -13.10 12.57 5.25
N SER A 184 -12.95 13.62 4.44
CA SER A 184 -11.86 13.72 3.48
C SER A 184 -10.63 14.37 4.11
N GLN A 185 -9.46 14.28 3.49
CA GLN A 185 -8.28 15.03 3.98
C GLN A 185 -8.55 16.53 4.16
N ARG A 186 -9.36 17.16 3.29
CA ARG A 186 -9.75 18.58 3.43
C ARG A 186 -10.60 18.81 4.69
N ASP A 187 -11.50 17.88 4.99
CA ASP A 187 -12.30 17.93 6.20
C ASP A 187 -11.44 17.70 7.44
N CYS A 188 -10.45 16.80 7.38
CA CYS A 188 -9.49 16.60 8.47
C CYS A 188 -8.80 17.91 8.85
N VAL A 189 -8.37 18.71 7.87
CA VAL A 189 -7.75 20.01 8.12
C VAL A 189 -8.75 20.99 8.74
N SER A 190 -9.97 21.06 8.20
CA SER A 190 -10.98 22.02 8.68
C SER A 190 -11.47 21.73 10.11
N VAL A 191 -11.48 20.46 10.51
CA VAL A 191 -11.90 20.01 11.86
C VAL A 191 -10.73 19.63 12.77
N ASN A 192 -9.50 19.87 12.34
CA ASN A 192 -8.27 19.56 13.08
C ASN A 192 -8.14 18.07 13.49
N PHE A 193 -8.53 17.15 12.60
CA PHE A 193 -8.28 15.72 12.74
C PHE A 193 -6.82 15.41 12.33
N LYS A 194 -5.96 15.12 13.30
CA LYS A 194 -4.53 14.85 13.06
C LYS A 194 -4.32 13.45 12.46
N LEU A 195 -3.72 13.42 11.27
CA LEU A 195 -3.48 12.19 10.48
C LEU A 195 -2.10 11.53 10.69
N ASN A 196 -1.26 12.10 11.55
CA ASN A 196 0.02 11.49 11.90
C ASN A 196 -0.19 10.51 13.07
N PHE A 197 0.07 9.23 12.81
CA PHE A 197 -0.08 8.13 13.79
C PHE A 197 1.22 7.38 14.04
N GLY A 198 2.30 7.68 13.32
CA GLY A 198 3.62 7.09 13.57
C GLY A 198 4.28 7.63 14.84
N SER A 199 5.03 6.77 15.53
CA SER A 199 5.85 7.17 16.67
C SER A 199 7.14 7.86 16.20
N GLU A 200 7.69 8.78 17.00
CA GLU A 200 8.89 9.56 16.62
C GLU A 200 10.16 8.71 16.46
N ASP A 201 10.19 7.49 17.01
CA ASP A 201 11.29 6.54 16.97
C ASP A 201 11.13 5.43 15.91
N SER A 202 10.04 5.45 15.14
CA SER A 202 9.76 4.43 14.13
C SER A 202 10.45 4.71 12.79
N ALA A 203 11.72 4.33 12.70
CA ALA A 203 12.55 4.47 11.48
C ALA A 203 12.55 3.23 10.56
N GLY A 204 11.56 2.35 10.68
CA GLY A 204 11.43 1.14 9.87
C GLY A 204 11.16 1.39 8.38
N ASN A 205 11.26 0.35 7.56
CA ASN A 205 11.05 0.37 6.10
C ASN A 205 9.58 0.46 5.66
N GLY A 206 8.63 0.28 6.60
CA GLY A 206 7.18 0.24 6.35
C GLY A 206 6.60 1.30 5.39
N PRO A 207 7.06 2.56 5.40
CA PRO A 207 6.56 3.55 4.45
C PRO A 207 7.30 3.54 3.11
N LEU A 208 8.56 3.12 3.09
CA LEU A 208 9.40 3.08 1.89
C LEU A 208 8.97 1.95 0.95
N MET A 209 8.65 0.78 1.50
CA MET A 209 8.27 -0.39 0.72
C MET A 209 6.97 -0.23 -0.07
N ARG A 210 6.06 0.63 0.39
CA ARG A 210 4.72 0.82 -0.19
C ARG A 210 4.57 2.02 -1.11
N MET A 211 5.54 2.94 -1.14
CA MET A 211 5.30 4.30 -1.65
C MET A 211 5.43 4.46 -3.17
N ALA A 212 5.87 3.43 -3.90
CA ALA A 212 6.22 3.53 -5.32
C ALA A 212 5.09 4.11 -6.19
N SER A 213 3.82 3.88 -5.83
CA SER A 213 2.66 4.43 -6.56
C SER A 213 2.57 5.97 -6.52
N ILE A 214 3.13 6.64 -5.51
CA ILE A 214 3.14 8.11 -5.41
C ILE A 214 3.93 8.77 -6.56
N PRO A 215 5.24 8.51 -6.73
CA PRO A 215 6.02 9.12 -7.81
C PRO A 215 5.55 8.67 -9.19
N LEU A 216 4.96 7.48 -9.32
CA LEU A 216 4.33 7.03 -10.56
C LEU A 216 3.08 7.85 -10.90
N PHE A 217 2.25 8.19 -9.92
CA PHE A 217 1.04 8.99 -10.12
C PHE A 217 1.38 10.46 -10.38
N PHE A 218 2.35 11.01 -9.63
CA PHE A 218 2.77 12.40 -9.70
C PHE A 218 4.01 12.63 -10.58
N PHE A 219 4.32 11.73 -11.52
CA PHE A 219 5.58 11.79 -12.30
C PHE A 219 5.80 13.10 -13.06
N ARG A 220 4.72 13.82 -13.41
CA ARG A 220 4.77 15.14 -14.07
C ARG A 220 5.08 16.30 -13.12
N SER A 221 5.09 16.04 -11.81
CA SER A 221 5.36 17.01 -10.75
C SER A 221 6.23 16.34 -9.68
N GLU A 222 7.52 16.26 -9.95
CA GLU A 222 8.51 15.67 -9.03
C GLU A 222 8.43 16.28 -7.63
N LYS A 223 8.24 17.60 -7.53
CA LYS A 223 8.05 18.28 -6.24
C LYS A 223 6.86 17.73 -5.46
N ALA A 224 5.73 17.47 -6.12
CA ALA A 224 4.56 16.88 -5.48
C ALA A 224 4.83 15.42 -5.09
N ALA A 225 5.46 14.64 -5.97
CA ALA A 225 5.85 13.27 -5.68
C ALA A 225 6.72 13.15 -4.42
N ILE A 226 7.77 13.97 -4.33
CA ILE A 226 8.68 14.02 -3.17
C ILE A 226 7.92 14.43 -1.91
N ASN A 227 7.11 15.49 -1.98
CA ASN A 227 6.35 15.96 -0.82
C ASN A 227 5.39 14.88 -0.30
N TYR A 228 4.58 14.29 -1.18
CA TYR A 228 3.60 13.28 -0.80
C TYR A 228 4.25 11.96 -0.36
N ALA A 229 5.43 11.63 -0.85
CA ALA A 229 6.19 10.49 -0.34
C ALA A 229 6.55 10.65 1.15
N GLY A 230 6.97 11.84 1.54
CA GLY A 230 7.21 12.18 2.95
C GLY A 230 5.91 12.20 3.78
N GLU A 231 4.83 12.77 3.24
CA GLU A 231 3.52 12.76 3.92
C GLU A 231 2.97 11.35 4.14
N ASN A 232 3.11 10.45 3.16
CA ASN A 232 2.76 9.04 3.32
C ASN A 232 3.51 8.37 4.48
N ALA A 233 4.77 8.75 4.72
CA ALA A 233 5.59 8.10 5.71
C ALA A 233 5.07 8.37 7.13
N VAL A 234 4.85 9.66 7.44
CA VAL A 234 4.44 10.14 8.77
C VAL A 234 3.07 9.63 9.23
N LEU A 235 2.25 9.12 8.30
CA LEU A 235 0.98 8.45 8.65
C LEU A 235 1.21 7.26 9.57
N THR A 236 2.33 6.55 9.42
CA THR A 236 2.62 5.32 10.20
C THR A 236 3.99 5.31 10.86
N HIS A 237 4.91 6.15 10.39
CA HIS A 237 6.30 6.18 10.83
C HIS A 237 6.71 7.64 11.07
N GLY A 238 6.79 8.05 12.33
CA GLY A 238 6.97 9.45 12.73
C GLY A 238 8.43 9.91 12.73
N ASP A 239 9.38 8.98 12.59
CA ASP A 239 10.81 9.32 12.54
C ASP A 239 11.15 10.06 11.22
N PRO A 240 11.84 11.22 11.29
CA PRO A 240 12.23 11.98 10.09
C PRO A 240 13.01 11.16 9.06
N ARG A 241 13.84 10.20 9.50
CA ARG A 241 14.64 9.35 8.60
C ARG A 241 13.76 8.51 7.68
N ALA A 242 12.61 8.04 8.16
CA ALA A 242 11.67 7.29 7.35
C ALA A 242 11.04 8.17 6.27
N ALA A 243 10.67 9.41 6.62
CA ALA A 243 10.13 10.38 5.67
C ALA A 243 11.17 10.83 4.63
N ASP A 244 12.40 11.09 5.06
CA ASP A 244 13.49 11.52 4.17
C ASP A 244 13.94 10.40 3.22
N ALA A 245 13.97 9.15 3.69
CA ALA A 245 14.19 8.00 2.82
C ALA A 245 13.10 7.90 1.73
N CYS A 246 11.83 8.11 2.08
CA CYS A 246 10.73 8.11 1.11
C CYS A 246 10.85 9.26 0.10
N ARG A 247 11.20 10.47 0.57
CA ARG A 247 11.43 11.64 -0.29
C ARG A 247 12.54 11.38 -1.31
N PHE A 248 13.69 10.88 -0.84
CA PHE A 248 14.82 10.55 -1.68
C PHE A 248 14.47 9.46 -2.70
N TYR A 249 13.80 8.39 -2.27
CA TYR A 249 13.40 7.31 -3.17
C TYR A 249 12.35 7.74 -4.19
N ALA A 250 11.45 8.67 -3.84
CA ALA A 250 10.54 9.29 -4.79
C ALA A 250 11.29 10.05 -5.90
N ALA A 251 12.31 10.83 -5.52
CA ALA A 251 13.15 11.54 -6.49
C ALA A 251 13.85 10.55 -7.43
N LEU A 252 14.40 9.46 -6.90
CA LEU A 252 15.02 8.39 -7.71
C LEU A 252 14.04 7.80 -8.73
N ILE A 253 12.82 7.47 -8.30
CA ILE A 253 11.79 6.95 -9.21
C ILE A 253 11.41 8.00 -10.27
N CYS A 254 11.20 9.27 -9.88
CA CYS A 254 10.93 10.35 -10.82
C CYS A 254 12.05 10.51 -11.86
N GLY A 255 13.32 10.53 -11.44
CA GLY A 255 14.46 10.58 -12.35
C GLY A 255 14.51 9.38 -13.30
N ALA A 256 14.23 8.18 -12.80
CA ALA A 256 14.18 6.97 -13.63
C ALA A 256 13.04 7.02 -14.67
N LEU A 257 11.87 7.59 -14.32
CA LEU A 257 10.76 7.81 -15.24
C LEU A 257 11.08 8.88 -16.29
N GLN A 258 11.86 9.89 -15.94
CA GLN A 258 12.37 10.93 -16.84
C GLN A 258 13.51 10.43 -17.75
N GLY A 259 13.97 9.18 -17.56
CA GLY A 259 14.96 8.55 -18.42
C GLY A 259 16.42 8.74 -17.99
N LEU A 260 16.67 9.27 -16.78
CA LEU A 260 18.02 9.34 -16.23
C LEU A 260 18.65 7.95 -16.14
N SER A 261 19.95 7.89 -16.42
CA SER A 261 20.73 6.67 -16.31
C SER A 261 20.97 6.27 -14.87
N LYS A 262 21.33 5.00 -14.65
CA LYS A 262 21.76 4.50 -13.33
C LYS A 262 22.91 5.32 -12.75
N TYR A 263 23.83 5.81 -13.58
CA TYR A 263 24.98 6.60 -13.12
C TYR A 263 24.55 7.99 -12.62
N GLU A 264 23.61 8.63 -13.31
CA GLU A 264 23.06 9.91 -12.89
C GLU A 264 22.24 9.78 -11.60
N LEU A 265 21.43 8.73 -11.48
CA LEU A 265 20.62 8.46 -10.29
C LEU A 265 21.46 8.14 -9.05
N LEU A 266 22.61 7.47 -9.24
CA LEU A 266 23.52 7.10 -8.15
C LEU A 266 24.62 8.15 -7.91
N ASP A 267 24.61 9.28 -8.62
CA ASP A 267 25.55 10.37 -8.37
C ASP A 267 25.29 10.95 -6.97
N PRO A 268 26.32 11.13 -6.12
CA PRO A 268 26.15 11.75 -4.79
C PRO A 268 25.53 13.16 -4.80
N LYS A 269 25.48 13.83 -5.96
CA LYS A 269 24.88 15.14 -6.16
C LYS A 269 23.45 15.07 -6.73
N PHE A 270 22.93 13.88 -7.03
CA PHE A 270 21.60 13.68 -7.62
C PHE A 270 20.51 14.41 -6.83
N TYR A 271 20.47 14.18 -5.52
CA TYR A 271 19.48 14.76 -4.63
C TYR A 271 20.14 15.66 -3.61
N ARG A 272 19.94 16.97 -3.77
CA ARG A 272 20.32 17.98 -2.77
C ARG A 272 19.02 18.56 -2.20
N ALA A 273 18.69 18.13 -0.97
CA ALA A 273 17.57 18.63 -0.19
C ALA A 273 17.76 20.10 0.22
#